data_AF-A0A1Y4LDJ9-F1
#
_entry.id   AF-A0A1Y4LDJ9-F1
#
_cell.length_a   1.000
_cell.length_b   1.000
_cell.length_c   1.000
_cell.angle_alpha   90.00
_cell.angle_beta   90.00
_cell.angle_gamma   90.00
#
_symmetry.space_group_name_H-M   'P 1'
#
loop_
_entity.id
_entity.type
_entity.pdbx_description
1 polymer ?
#
loop_
_entity_poly.entity_id
_entity_poly.type
_entity_poly.pdbx_seq_one_letter_code
_entity_poly.pdbx_strand_id
1 'polypeptide(L)'
;MNLFTADDPRFEAFVDRTSQLADRIAETDNKNDLDAVKKLIANFKLKTEDFYRENRKLNIGVVGQVKAGKSSFLNTLLFDGKEILPKASTPKTATLTKMEYSDQNMIQIEYYSVEEWEVLQENASIDSDDEIYTSA
;
A
#
# COMPACT_ATOMS: atom_id res chain seq x y z
N MET A 1 11.22 -21.41 -0.95
CA MET A 1 12.18 -20.59 -0.19
C MET A 1 11.36 -19.79 0.81
N ASN A 2 11.14 -20.32 2.02
CA ASN A 2 10.43 -19.59 3.08
C ASN A 2 11.46 -18.77 3.85
N LEU A 3 11.83 -17.61 3.31
CA LEU A 3 12.89 -16.77 3.89
C LEU A 3 12.44 -16.06 5.18
N PHE A 4 11.13 -15.98 5.42
CA PHE A 4 10.55 -15.31 6.58
C PHE A 4 9.26 -16.06 6.98
N THR A 5 9.27 -16.70 8.14
CA THR A 5 8.09 -17.34 8.75
C THR A 5 7.73 -16.60 10.04
N ALA A 6 6.44 -16.51 10.37
CA ALA A 6 5.96 -15.79 11.55
C ALA A 6 6.68 -16.21 12.85
N ASP A 7 7.08 -17.49 12.95
CA ASP A 7 7.84 -18.06 14.06
C ASP A 7 9.37 -17.95 13.85
N ASP A 8 9.91 -16.75 13.59
CA ASP A 8 11.36 -16.59 13.51
C ASP A 8 11.98 -16.59 14.93
N PRO A 9 12.85 -17.55 15.26
CA PRO A 9 13.45 -17.65 16.60
C PRO A 9 14.27 -16.41 17.00
N ARG A 10 14.74 -15.63 16.02
CA ARG A 10 15.52 -14.40 16.27
C ARG A 10 14.63 -13.27 16.78
N PHE A 11 13.36 -13.22 16.36
CA PHE A 11 12.40 -12.21 16.82
C PHE A 11 11.99 -12.47 18.26
N GLU A 12 11.65 -13.71 18.59
CA GLU A 12 11.35 -14.11 19.97
C GLU A 12 12.54 -13.83 20.90
N ALA A 13 13.76 -14.21 20.48
CA ALA A 13 14.97 -13.93 21.27
C ALA A 13 15.22 -12.43 21.48
N PHE A 14 14.88 -11.57 20.52
CA PHE A 14 14.98 -10.12 20.67
C PHE A 14 13.95 -9.59 21.66
N VAL A 15 12.68 -10.00 21.51
CA VAL A 15 11.58 -9.59 22.40
C VAL A 15 11.87 -10.02 23.84
N ASP A 16 12.36 -11.24 24.05
CA ASP A 16 12.74 -11.76 25.36
C ASP A 16 13.88 -10.95 25.99
N ARG A 17 14.97 -10.70 25.25
CA ARG A 17 16.11 -9.90 25.76
C ARG A 17 15.69 -8.48 26.12
N THR A 18 14.83 -7.88 25.31
CA THR A 18 14.38 -6.50 25.51
C THR A 18 13.38 -6.42 26.68
N SER A 19 12.56 -7.46 26.89
CA SER A 19 11.66 -7.57 28.04
C SER A 19 12.45 -7.75 29.34
N GLN A 20 13.47 -8.60 29.35
CA GLN A 20 14.38 -8.73 30.49
C GLN A 20 15.10 -7.42 30.84
N LEU A 21 15.43 -6.60 29.84
CA LEU A 21 15.98 -5.27 30.07
C LEU A 21 14.94 -4.34 30.70
N ALA A 22 13.69 -4.38 30.23
CA ALA A 22 12.60 -3.61 30.82
C ALA A 22 12.37 -3.97 32.29
N ASP A 23 12.42 -5.26 32.63
CA ASP A 23 12.28 -5.74 34.02
C ASP A 23 13.40 -5.21 34.92
N ARG A 24 14.65 -5.22 34.43
CA ARG A 24 15.80 -4.64 35.15
C ARG A 24 15.69 -3.12 35.34
N ILE A 25 15.14 -2.40 34.36
CA ILE A 25 14.92 -0.96 34.47
C ILE A 25 13.75 -0.68 35.42
N ALA A 26 12.75 -1.55 35.50
CA ALA A 26 11.65 -1.41 36.45
C ALA A 26 12.07 -1.50 37.92
N GLU A 27 13.19 -2.16 38.21
CA GLU A 27 13.83 -2.16 39.54
C GLU A 27 14.52 -0.82 39.88
N THR A 28 14.68 0.07 38.89
CA THR A 28 15.19 1.43 39.06
C THR A 28 14.04 2.45 39.01
N ASP A 29 14.16 3.59 39.69
CA ASP A 29 13.12 4.65 39.67
C ASP A 29 13.12 5.47 38.37
N ASN A 30 13.53 4.87 37.24
CA ASN A 30 13.65 5.51 35.95
C ASN A 30 12.47 5.17 35.04
N LYS A 31 11.34 5.82 35.30
CA LYS A 31 10.08 5.63 34.55
C LYS A 31 10.17 6.00 33.08
N ASN A 32 11.00 6.97 32.71
CA ASN A 32 11.12 7.43 31.33
C ASN A 32 11.77 6.36 30.44
N ASP A 33 12.86 5.75 30.92
CA ASP A 33 13.54 4.70 30.18
C ASP A 33 12.69 3.43 30.12
N LEU A 34 11.96 3.11 31.19
CA LEU A 34 11.01 1.99 31.20
C LEU A 34 9.91 2.18 30.14
N ASP A 35 9.32 3.37 30.04
CA ASP A 35 8.29 3.66 29.05
C ASP A 35 8.85 3.62 27.62
N ALA A 36 10.05 4.14 27.40
CA ALA A 36 10.73 4.07 26.11
C ALA A 36 10.97 2.63 25.64
N VAL A 37 11.46 1.76 26.54
CA VAL A 37 11.71 0.35 26.22
C VAL A 37 10.41 -0.41 25.98
N LYS A 38 9.35 -0.16 26.78
CA LYS A 38 8.03 -0.76 26.55
C LYS A 38 7.44 -0.35 25.19
N LYS A 39 7.56 0.93 24.82
CA LYS A 39 7.15 1.43 23.49
C LYS A 39 7.95 0.77 22.37
N LEU A 40 9.25 0.57 22.56
CA LEU A 40 10.09 -0.13 21.57
C LEU A 40 9.58 -1.56 21.34
N ILE A 41 9.33 -2.32 22.41
CA ILE A 41 8.81 -3.69 22.33
C ILE A 41 7.46 -3.72 21.62
N ALA A 42 6.53 -2.83 22.01
CA ALA A 42 5.21 -2.75 21.41
C ALA A 42 5.27 -2.43 19.90
N ASN A 43 6.07 -1.42 19.51
CA ASN A 43 6.25 -1.05 18.11
C ASN A 43 6.91 -2.17 17.31
N PHE A 44 7.86 -2.89 17.90
CA PHE A 44 8.53 -4.00 17.24
C PHE A 44 7.57 -5.15 16.97
N LYS A 45 6.73 -5.51 17.95
CA LYS A 45 5.67 -6.52 17.78
C LYS A 45 4.71 -6.15 16.66
N LEU A 46 4.17 -4.92 16.70
CA LEU A 46 3.25 -4.41 15.67
C LEU A 46 3.86 -4.47 14.27
N LYS A 47 5.10 -4.02 14.10
CA LYS A 47 5.79 -4.06 12.80
C LYS A 47 6.07 -5.48 12.32
N THR A 48 6.38 -6.39 13.24
CA THR A 48 6.65 -7.79 12.93
C THR A 48 5.36 -8.50 12.51
N GLU A 49 4.28 -8.30 13.25
CA GLU A 49 2.94 -8.79 12.88
C GLU A 49 2.49 -8.24 11.52
N ASP A 50 2.66 -6.94 11.27
CA ASP A 50 2.33 -6.35 9.97
C ASP A 50 3.19 -6.91 8.83
N PHE A 51 4.48 -7.16 9.09
CA PHE A 51 5.38 -7.75 8.10
C PHE A 51 4.94 -9.16 7.70
N TYR A 52 4.49 -9.96 8.67
CA TYR A 52 4.04 -11.34 8.49
C TYR A 52 2.56 -11.51 8.17
N ARG A 53 1.81 -10.41 8.12
CA ARG A 53 0.39 -10.43 7.81
C ARG A 53 0.15 -11.19 6.51
N GLU A 54 -0.57 -12.30 6.60
CA GLU A 54 -1.05 -13.01 5.43
C GLU A 54 -1.92 -12.04 4.60
N ASN A 55 -1.80 -12.10 3.27
CA ASN A 55 -2.47 -11.20 2.34
C ASN A 55 -1.99 -9.73 2.36
N ARG A 56 -0.70 -9.46 2.58
CA ARG A 56 -0.13 -8.16 2.18
C ARG A 56 -0.35 -7.97 0.67
N LYS A 57 -1.34 -7.14 0.31
CA LYS A 57 -1.62 -6.78 -1.08
C LYS A 57 -0.44 -5.99 -1.62
N LEU A 58 0.29 -6.56 -2.57
CA LEU A 58 1.29 -5.85 -3.34
C LEU A 58 0.58 -4.89 -4.31
N ASN A 59 0.70 -3.59 -4.06
CA ASN A 59 0.17 -2.57 -4.97
C ASN A 59 1.28 -2.13 -5.93
N ILE A 60 1.06 -2.30 -7.24
CA ILE A 60 1.99 -1.86 -8.28
C ILE A 60 1.34 -0.72 -9.05
N GLY A 61 1.93 0.48 -8.97
CA GLY A 61 1.54 1.62 -9.79
C GLY A 61 2.25 1.58 -11.14
N VAL A 62 1.49 1.59 -12.24
CA VAL A 62 2.05 1.62 -13.61
C VAL A 62 1.65 2.92 -14.30
N VAL A 63 2.62 3.80 -14.48
CA VAL A 63 2.43 5.14 -15.06
C VAL A 63 3.21 5.30 -16.37
N GLY A 64 2.77 6.22 -17.23
CA GLY A 64 3.45 6.54 -18.48
C GLY A 64 2.49 7.02 -19.56
N GLN A 65 3.03 7.62 -20.63
CA GLN A 65 2.24 8.18 -21.74
C GLN A 65 1.32 7.14 -22.41
N VAL A 66 0.24 7.60 -23.03
CA VAL A 66 -0.66 6.75 -23.82
C VAL A 66 0.14 6.06 -24.94
N LYS A 67 -0.14 4.79 -25.23
CA LYS A 67 0.58 3.96 -26.22
C LYS A 67 2.04 3.59 -25.87
N ALA A 68 2.53 3.86 -24.66
CA ALA A 68 3.86 3.41 -24.21
C ALA A 68 3.98 1.89 -23.97
N GLY A 69 2.95 1.09 -24.30
CA GLY A 69 2.99 -0.36 -24.14
C GLY A 69 2.68 -0.88 -22.74
N LYS A 70 2.17 -0.06 -21.82
CA LYS A 70 1.86 -0.43 -20.41
C LYS A 70 0.99 -1.70 -20.29
N SER A 71 -0.15 -1.74 -21.00
CA SER A 71 -1.04 -2.92 -20.98
C SER A 71 -0.36 -4.15 -21.57
N SER A 72 0.46 -3.99 -22.61
CA SER A 72 1.24 -5.09 -23.20
C SER A 72 2.31 -5.62 -22.22
N PHE A 73 3.00 -4.73 -21.51
CA PHE A 73 3.96 -5.11 -20.48
C PHE A 73 3.31 -5.90 -19.33
N LEU A 74 2.16 -5.42 -18.84
CA LEU A 74 1.42 -6.12 -17.79
C LEU A 74 0.87 -7.48 -18.25
N ASN A 75 0.38 -7.58 -19.50
CA ASN A 75 -0.03 -8.85 -20.12
C ASN A 75 1.12 -9.87 -20.14
N THR A 76 2.33 -9.44 -20.52
CA THR A 76 3.51 -10.32 -20.52
C THR A 76 3.95 -10.70 -19.11
N LEU A 77 3.97 -9.75 -18.17
CA LEU A 77 4.50 -9.96 -16.82
C LEU A 77 3.58 -10.82 -15.94
N LEU A 78 2.27 -10.58 -15.99
CA LEU A 78 1.31 -11.14 -15.03
C LEU A 78 0.45 -12.27 -15.63
N PHE A 79 0.37 -12.37 -16.95
CA PHE A 79 -0.60 -13.24 -17.62
C PHE A 79 0.03 -14.15 -18.69
N ASP A 80 1.34 -14.42 -18.61
CA ASP A 80 2.09 -15.23 -19.59
C ASP A 80 1.89 -14.75 -21.05
N GLY A 81 1.71 -13.45 -21.24
CA GLY A 81 1.45 -12.83 -22.55
C GLY A 81 0.01 -12.92 -23.04
N LYS A 82 -0.92 -13.48 -22.26
CA LYS A 82 -2.35 -13.49 -22.60
C LYS A 82 -2.91 -12.07 -22.60
N GLU A 83 -3.75 -11.77 -23.57
CA GLU A 83 -4.37 -10.44 -23.75
C GLU A 83 -5.56 -10.23 -22.80
N ILE A 84 -5.31 -10.30 -21.49
CA ILE A 84 -6.34 -10.10 -20.46
C ILE A 84 -6.65 -8.61 -20.32
N LEU A 85 -5.62 -7.75 -20.32
CA LEU A 85 -5.79 -6.32 -20.33
C LEU A 85 -6.08 -5.80 -21.74
N PRO A 86 -7.08 -4.91 -21.90
CA PRO A 86 -7.33 -4.26 -23.17
C PRO A 86 -6.09 -3.46 -23.59
N LYS A 87 -5.57 -3.78 -24.79
CA LYS A 87 -4.52 -3.01 -25.48
C LYS A 87 -5.05 -1.68 -26.04
N ALA A 88 -6.35 -1.40 -25.85
CA ALA A 88 -7.07 -0.31 -26.49
C ALA A 88 -6.42 1.04 -26.18
N SER A 89 -5.98 1.67 -27.25
CA SER A 89 -5.29 2.95 -27.28
C SER A 89 -6.27 4.10 -27.56
N THR A 90 -7.46 4.06 -26.95
CA THR A 90 -8.42 5.16 -27.05
C THR A 90 -7.95 6.30 -26.13
N PRO A 91 -7.52 7.46 -26.67
CA PRO A 91 -6.79 8.49 -25.91
C PRO A 91 -7.60 9.27 -24.86
N LYS A 92 -8.78 8.77 -24.45
CA LYS A 92 -9.74 9.51 -23.62
C LYS A 92 -10.03 8.87 -22.26
N THR A 93 -9.48 7.70 -21.98
CA THR A 93 -9.83 6.95 -20.76
C THR A 93 -8.67 7.00 -19.78
N ALA A 94 -8.53 8.12 -19.09
CA ALA A 94 -7.72 8.23 -17.86
C ALA A 94 -8.48 7.70 -16.64
N THR A 95 -9.43 6.78 -16.84
CA THR A 95 -10.16 6.15 -15.74
C THR A 95 -9.21 5.20 -15.04
N LEU A 96 -8.93 5.48 -13.77
CA LEU A 96 -8.13 4.63 -12.90
C LEU A 96 -8.70 3.21 -12.93
N THR A 97 -7.94 2.27 -13.48
CA THR A 97 -8.33 0.86 -13.53
C THR A 97 -7.56 0.13 -12.45
N LYS A 98 -8.26 -0.32 -11.41
CA LYS A 98 -7.71 -1.15 -10.35
C LYS A 98 -7.99 -2.61 -10.65
N MET A 99 -6.96 -3.45 -10.63
CA MET A 99 -7.11 -4.90 -10.72
C MET A 99 -6.69 -5.53 -9.41
N GLU A 100 -7.52 -6.44 -8.92
CA GLU A 100 -7.24 -7.23 -7.73
C GLU A 100 -7.49 -8.71 -8.02
N TYR A 101 -6.78 -9.58 -7.30
CA TYR A 101 -7.06 -11.01 -7.32
C TYR A 101 -8.45 -11.30 -6.72
N SER A 102 -9.20 -12.19 -7.36
CA SER A 102 -10.49 -12.71 -6.92
C SER A 102 -10.65 -14.15 -7.41
N ASP A 103 -11.28 -15.01 -6.61
CA ASP A 103 -11.56 -16.40 -7.00
C ASP A 103 -12.59 -16.49 -8.14
N GLN A 104 -13.37 -15.42 -8.36
CA GLN A 104 -14.37 -15.31 -9.42
C GLN A 104 -14.15 -14.01 -10.21
N ASN A 105 -14.35 -14.07 -11.52
CA ASN A 105 -14.28 -12.89 -12.38
C ASN A 105 -15.41 -11.92 -12.03
N MET A 106 -15.05 -10.68 -11.69
CA MET A 106 -15.98 -9.62 -11.33
C MET A 106 -15.51 -8.30 -11.94
N ILE A 107 -16.45 -7.46 -12.37
CA ILE A 107 -16.20 -6.06 -12.72
C ILE A 107 -17.03 -5.17 -11.80
N GLN A 108 -16.36 -4.23 -11.14
CA GLN A 108 -17.02 -3.20 -10.33
C GLN A 108 -16.83 -1.86 -11.02
N ILE A 109 -17.92 -1.13 -11.21
CA ILE A 109 -17.91 0.20 -11.79
C ILE A 109 -18.28 1.18 -10.68
N GLU A 110 -17.37 2.10 -10.40
CA GLU A 110 -17.58 3.18 -9.44
C GLU A 110 -17.85 4.47 -10.23
N TYR A 111 -18.98 5.09 -9.93
CA TYR A 111 -19.38 6.36 -10.53
C TYR A 111 -19.07 7.48 -9.53
N TYR A 112 -18.80 8.68 -10.06
CA TYR A 112 -18.65 9.87 -9.23
C TYR A 112 -19.92 10.13 -8.41
N SER A 113 -19.74 10.57 -7.17
CA SER A 113 -20.82 11.13 -6.37
C SER A 113 -21.25 12.50 -6.95
N VAL A 114 -22.39 13.02 -6.48
CA VAL A 114 -22.87 14.34 -6.89
C VAL A 114 -21.85 15.42 -6.46
N GLU A 115 -21.32 15.30 -5.25
CA GLU A 115 -20.35 16.22 -4.68
C GLU A 115 -19.01 16.20 -5.44
N GLU A 116 -18.52 15.00 -5.80
CA GLU A 116 -17.30 14.87 -6.61
C GLU A 116 -17.49 15.47 -8.02
N TRP A 117 -18.68 15.32 -8.59
CA TRP A 117 -19.01 15.89 -9.88
C TRP A 117 -19.07 17.42 -9.84
N GLU A 118 -19.67 17.99 -8.80
CA GLU A 118 -19.70 19.44 -8.57
C GLU A 118 -18.27 20.02 -8.51
N VAL A 119 -17.36 19.39 -7.77
CA VAL A 119 -15.94 19.79 -7.71
C VAL A 119 -15.27 19.72 -9.08
N LEU A 120 -15.55 18.69 -9.89
CA LEU A 120 -15.02 18.60 -11.25
C LEU A 120 -15.55 19.72 -12.16
N GLN A 121 -16.82 20.11 -12.00
CA GLN A 121 -17.43 21.21 -12.76
C GLN A 121 -16.85 22.57 -12.34
N GLU A 122 -16.64 22.79 -11.04
CA GLU A 122 -15.97 23.97 -10.52
C GLU A 122 -14.55 24.09 -11.08
N ASN A 123 -13.76 23.02 -10.99
CA ASN A 123 -12.38 22.98 -11.51
C ASN A 123 -12.32 23.23 -13.03
N ALA A 124 -13.28 22.72 -13.79
CA ALA A 124 -13.35 22.94 -15.24
C ALA A 124 -13.75 24.38 -15.62
N SER A 125 -14.34 25.13 -14.68
CA SER A 125 -14.78 26.51 -14.89
C SER A 125 -13.68 27.54 -14.58
N ILE A 126 -12.57 27.10 -14.00
CA ILE A 126 -11.39 27.94 -13.71
C ILE A 126 -10.52 27.97 -14.98
N ASP A 127 -10.37 29.16 -15.57
CA ASP A 127 -9.52 29.36 -16.75
C ASP A 127 -8.05 29.09 -16.38
N SER A 128 -7.33 28.46 -17.29
CA SER A 128 -6.03 27.80 -17.07
C SER A 128 -4.83 28.76 -16.96
N ASP A 129 -4.94 29.84 -16.18
CA ASP A 129 -3.83 30.79 -15.96
C ASP A 129 -3.25 30.76 -14.53
N ASP A 130 -3.88 30.07 -13.58
CA ASP A 130 -3.35 29.92 -12.21
C ASP A 130 -2.96 28.46 -11.93
N GLU A 131 -1.79 28.04 -12.43
CA GLU A 131 -1.08 26.84 -11.97
C GLU A 131 -0.64 27.00 -10.51
N ILE A 132 -1.54 26.74 -9.55
CA ILE A 132 -1.13 26.40 -8.18
C ILE A 132 -1.86 25.12 -7.78
N TYR A 133 -1.27 23.99 -8.16
CA TYR A 133 -1.60 22.69 -7.57
C TYR A 133 -1.13 22.66 -6.11
N THR A 134 -2.01 22.97 -5.15
CA THR A 134 -1.80 22.53 -3.76
C THR A 134 -2.43 21.15 -3.58
N SER A 135 -1.57 20.13 -3.60
CA SER A 135 -1.92 18.77 -3.19
C SER A 135 -2.25 18.73 -1.70
N ALA A 136 -3.50 18.40 -1.36
CA ALA A 136 -3.91 17.96 -0.04
C ALA A 136 -3.63 16.45 0.15
#